data_AF-E1KYF7-F1
#
_entry.id   AF-E1KYF7-F1
#
_cell.length_a   1.000
_cell.length_b   1.000
_cell.length_c   1.000
_cell.angle_alpha   90.00
_cell.angle_beta   90.00
_cell.angle_gamma   90.00
#
_symmetry.space_group_name_H-M   'P 1'
#
loop_
_entity.id
_entity.type
_entity.pdbx_description
1 polymer ?
#
loop_
_entity_poly.entity_id
_entity_poly.type
_entity_poly.pdbx_seq_one_letter_code
_entity_poly.pdbx_strand_id
1 'polypeptide(L)'
;MVEEKKSVDWISLITGICFIIVSFIAFKNPYASLASLVIYFGIIAIVKGVGGVLIYKKIKDFTRLNIKLFFWISIIDIILGLILLFNVESAVLIIPYVFSIWFIIDSINDISFGRYLRFVPGGLYHLNIIINIITLILGIMMLYNPLRASFTVVFLIGMYLTISGVKYIAYAFKHEY
;
A
#
# COMPACT_ATOMS: atom_id res chain seq x y z
N MET A 1 -44.27 11.32 -15.95
CA MET A 1 -43.11 11.77 -15.16
C MET A 1 -42.80 10.63 -14.21
N VAL A 2 -41.76 9.85 -14.46
CA VAL A 2 -41.37 8.76 -13.55
C VAL A 2 -40.50 9.41 -12.47
N GLU A 3 -40.94 9.34 -11.22
CA GLU A 3 -40.11 9.75 -10.07
C GLU A 3 -38.89 8.83 -10.01
N GLU A 4 -37.71 9.36 -10.35
CA GLU A 4 -36.44 8.71 -10.05
C GLU A 4 -36.29 8.62 -8.53
N LYS A 5 -36.41 7.39 -8.01
CA LYS A 5 -36.20 7.12 -6.61
C LYS A 5 -34.70 7.27 -6.33
N LYS A 6 -34.31 8.34 -5.65
CA LYS A 6 -32.95 8.57 -5.13
C LYS A 6 -32.56 7.42 -4.20
N SER A 7 -31.96 6.36 -4.74
CA SER A 7 -31.39 5.29 -3.93
C SER A 7 -29.98 5.68 -3.53
N VAL A 8 -29.78 5.91 -2.23
CA VAL A 8 -28.44 6.08 -1.66
C VAL A 8 -27.73 4.73 -1.70
N ASP A 9 -26.50 4.70 -2.22
CA ASP A 9 -25.65 3.52 -2.07
C ASP A 9 -25.07 3.48 -0.65
N TRP A 10 -25.76 2.71 0.20
CA TRP A 10 -25.39 2.51 1.59
C TRP A 10 -24.01 1.86 1.77
N ILE A 11 -23.56 1.03 0.83
CA ILE A 11 -22.24 0.37 0.92
C ILE A 11 -21.15 1.43 0.80
N SER A 12 -21.25 2.31 -0.21
CA SER A 12 -20.33 3.43 -0.38
C SER A 12 -20.38 4.39 0.82
N LEU A 13 -21.57 4.69 1.35
CA LEU A 13 -21.70 5.60 2.49
C LEU A 13 -21.00 5.06 3.74
N ILE A 14 -21.28 3.80 4.11
CA ILE A 14 -20.68 3.16 5.29
C ILE A 14 -19.17 3.04 5.12
N THR A 15 -18.71 2.63 3.93
CA THR A 15 -17.27 2.51 3.62
C THR A 15 -16.58 3.86 3.77
N GLY A 16 -17.19 4.93 3.25
CA GLY A 16 -16.66 6.28 3.33
C GLY A 16 -16.55 6.79 4.77
N ILE A 17 -17.59 6.60 5.59
CA ILE A 17 -17.58 6.96 7.02
C ILE A 17 -16.50 6.18 7.77
N CYS A 18 -16.41 4.87 7.53
CA CYS A 18 -15.37 4.03 8.12
C CYS A 18 -13.96 4.56 7.80
N PHE A 19 -13.70 4.93 6.55
CA PHE A 19 -12.40 5.46 6.14
C PHE A 19 -12.05 6.79 6.84
N ILE A 20 -13.04 7.67 7.03
CA ILE A 20 -12.84 8.92 7.80
C ILE A 20 -12.50 8.62 9.26
N ILE A 21 -13.21 7.67 9.89
CA ILE A 21 -12.95 7.28 11.27
C ILE A 21 -11.53 6.68 11.41
N VAL A 22 -11.16 5.74 10.54
CA VAL A 22 -9.83 5.12 10.56
C VAL A 22 -8.74 6.17 10.32
N SER A 23 -8.95 7.11 9.39
CA SER A 23 -8.03 8.22 9.17
C SER A 23 -7.81 9.06 10.43
N PHE A 24 -8.88 9.43 11.13
CA PHE A 24 -8.78 10.18 12.38
C PHE A 24 -8.02 9.42 13.47
N ILE A 25 -8.30 8.12 13.62
CA ILE A 25 -7.55 7.24 14.53
C ILE A 25 -6.07 7.20 14.14
N ALA A 26 -5.78 7.14 12.83
CA ALA A 26 -4.41 7.06 12.34
C ALA A 26 -3.59 8.29 12.73
N PHE A 27 -4.15 9.49 12.55
CA PHE A 27 -3.49 10.74 12.94
C PHE A 27 -3.34 10.88 14.46
N LYS A 28 -4.32 10.40 15.24
CA LYS A 28 -4.29 10.51 16.71
C LYS A 28 -3.23 9.62 17.35
N ASN A 29 -2.99 8.43 16.79
CA ASN A 29 -2.01 7.49 17.31
C ASN A 29 -1.08 6.97 16.20
N PRO A 30 -0.01 7.73 15.87
CA PRO A 30 0.96 7.33 14.85
C PRO A 30 1.64 5.99 15.15
N TYR A 31 1.91 5.70 16.43
CA TYR A 31 2.52 4.43 16.83
C TYR A 31 1.60 3.24 16.53
N ALA A 32 0.34 3.31 16.97
CA ALA A 32 -0.64 2.25 16.68
C ALA A 32 -0.87 2.08 15.17
N SER A 33 -0.80 3.18 14.40
CA SER A 33 -0.88 3.14 12.94
C SER A 33 0.28 2.35 12.34
N LEU A 34 1.51 2.64 12.75
CA LEU A 34 2.68 1.88 12.29
C LEU A 34 2.62 0.43 12.74
N ALA A 35 2.19 0.15 13.97
CA ALA A 35 2.01 -1.21 14.47
C ALA A 35 0.98 -1.98 13.62
N SER A 36 -0.12 -1.34 13.22
CA SER A 36 -1.11 -1.93 12.34
C SER A 36 -0.53 -2.28 10.96
N LEU A 37 0.36 -1.44 10.42
CA LEU A 37 1.07 -1.73 9.17
C LEU A 37 2.03 -2.90 9.33
N VAL A 38 2.81 -2.93 10.41
CA VAL A 38 3.72 -4.05 10.71
C VAL A 38 2.95 -5.37 10.76
N ILE A 39 1.81 -5.39 11.46
CA ILE A 39 0.95 -6.58 11.54
C ILE A 39 0.38 -6.93 10.16
N TYR A 40 -0.14 -5.95 9.43
CA TYR A 40 -0.68 -6.14 8.08
C TYR A 40 0.36 -6.74 7.12
N PHE A 41 1.55 -6.14 7.04
CA PHE A 41 2.64 -6.64 6.19
C PHE A 41 3.17 -7.98 6.68
N GLY A 42 3.22 -8.22 8.00
CA GLY A 42 3.60 -9.51 8.57
C GLY A 42 2.67 -10.63 8.12
N ILE A 43 1.36 -10.42 8.23
CA ILE A 43 0.34 -11.37 7.76
C ILE A 43 0.45 -11.57 6.25
N ILE A 44 0.55 -10.48 5.46
CA ILE A 44 0.69 -10.58 4.01
C ILE A 44 1.95 -11.34 3.61
N ALA A 45 3.08 -11.13 4.27
CA ALA A 45 4.32 -11.84 3.98
C ALA A 45 4.17 -13.35 4.22
N ILE A 46 3.53 -13.75 5.32
CA ILE A 46 3.23 -15.17 5.58
C ILE A 46 2.30 -15.73 4.51
N VAL A 47 1.19 -15.06 4.20
CA VAL A 47 0.22 -15.52 3.19
C VAL A 47 0.88 -15.65 1.81
N LYS A 48 1.66 -14.64 1.41
CA LYS A 48 2.41 -14.65 0.14
C LYS A 48 3.43 -15.78 0.11
N GLY A 49 4.20 -15.96 1.18
CA GLY A 49 5.20 -17.02 1.24
C GLY A 49 4.57 -18.41 1.24
N VAL A 50 3.49 -18.65 1.97
CA VAL A 50 2.74 -19.93 1.89
C VAL A 50 2.20 -20.15 0.47
N GLY A 51 1.59 -19.12 -0.13
CA GLY A 51 1.12 -19.17 -1.51
C GLY A 51 2.24 -19.48 -2.52
N GLY A 52 3.40 -18.87 -2.34
CA GLY A 52 4.58 -19.08 -3.18
C GLY A 52 5.13 -20.51 -3.09
N VAL A 53 5.13 -21.13 -1.91
CA VAL A 53 5.49 -22.56 -1.75
C VAL A 53 4.50 -23.45 -2.52
N LEU A 54 3.19 -23.15 -2.46
CA LEU A 54 2.16 -23.90 -3.20
C LEU A 54 2.34 -23.74 -4.72
N ILE A 55 2.61 -22.52 -5.18
CA ILE A 55 2.88 -22.23 -6.60
C ILE A 55 4.14 -22.96 -7.07
N TYR A 56 5.22 -22.96 -6.28
CA TYR A 56 6.44 -23.71 -6.59
C TYR A 56 6.15 -25.21 -6.80
N LYS A 57 5.38 -25.83 -5.89
CA LYS A 57 4.98 -27.23 -6.03
C LYS A 57 4.20 -27.45 -7.34
N LYS A 58 3.22 -26.60 -7.61
CA LYS A 58 2.41 -26.68 -8.84
C LYS A 58 3.26 -26.53 -10.10
N ILE A 59 4.18 -25.56 -10.16
CA ILE A 59 5.07 -25.39 -11.32
C ILE A 59 5.93 -26.64 -11.53
N LYS A 60 6.52 -27.16 -10.45
CA LYS A 60 7.37 -28.35 -10.52
C LYS A 60 6.59 -29.58 -11.00
N ASP A 61 5.38 -29.78 -10.52
CA ASP A 61 4.55 -30.94 -10.86
C ASP A 61 4.04 -30.87 -12.31
N PHE A 62 3.65 -29.68 -12.80
CA PHE A 62 3.09 -29.52 -14.14
C PHE A 62 4.14 -29.37 -15.26
N THR A 63 5.26 -28.69 -15.00
CA THR A 63 6.24 -28.35 -16.04
C THR A 63 7.58 -29.08 -15.90
N ARG A 64 7.78 -29.84 -14.80
CA ARG A 64 9.08 -30.42 -14.38
C ARG A 64 10.20 -29.39 -14.19
N LEU A 65 9.91 -28.09 -14.29
CA LEU A 65 10.88 -27.02 -14.04
C LEU A 65 11.06 -26.85 -12.54
N ASN A 66 12.29 -27.04 -12.07
CA ASN A 66 12.64 -26.90 -10.66
C ASN A 66 13.19 -25.51 -10.37
N ILE A 67 12.34 -24.49 -10.46
CA ILE A 67 12.72 -23.10 -10.18
C ILE A 67 12.82 -22.89 -8.67
N LYS A 68 13.95 -23.34 -8.09
CA LYS A 68 14.22 -23.25 -6.64
C LYS A 68 14.17 -21.82 -6.09
N LEU A 69 14.34 -20.82 -6.96
CA LEU A 69 14.24 -19.40 -6.58
C LEU A 69 12.89 -19.07 -5.94
N PHE A 70 11.77 -19.52 -6.52
CA PHE A 70 10.44 -19.30 -5.97
C PHE A 70 10.29 -19.90 -4.58
N PHE A 71 10.83 -21.11 -4.37
CA PHE A 71 10.81 -21.76 -3.06
C PHE A 71 11.58 -20.93 -2.02
N TRP A 72 12.80 -20.51 -2.32
CA TRP A 72 13.62 -19.75 -1.38
C TRP A 72 13.04 -18.37 -1.05
N ILE A 73 12.53 -17.64 -2.05
CA ILE A 73 11.84 -16.35 -1.83
C ILE A 73 10.64 -16.55 -0.90
N SER A 74 9.87 -17.61 -1.12
CA SER A 74 8.70 -17.92 -0.31
C SER A 74 9.04 -18.22 1.15
N ILE A 75 10.14 -18.94 1.40
CA ILE A 75 10.62 -19.22 2.76
C ILE A 75 11.08 -17.92 3.44
N ILE A 76 11.78 -17.04 2.71
CA ILE A 76 12.20 -15.73 3.22
C ILE A 76 10.96 -14.90 3.62
N ASP A 77 9.92 -14.87 2.78
CA ASP A 77 8.68 -14.14 3.07
C ASP A 77 7.99 -14.66 4.34
N ILE A 78 7.91 -15.98 4.53
CA ILE A 78 7.35 -16.57 5.75
C ILE A 78 8.16 -16.14 6.98
N ILE A 79 9.49 -16.25 6.91
CA ILE A 79 10.38 -15.90 8.02
C ILE A 79 10.26 -14.40 8.35
N LEU A 80 10.30 -13.53 7.34
CA LEU A 80 10.12 -12.09 7.52
C LEU A 80 8.77 -11.77 8.17
N GLY A 81 7.70 -12.39 7.71
CA GLY A 81 6.38 -12.19 8.30
C GLY A 81 6.31 -12.63 9.75
N LEU A 82 6.91 -13.78 10.10
CA LEU A 82 7.03 -14.23 11.49
C LEU A 82 7.84 -13.26 12.34
N ILE A 83 8.98 -12.77 11.84
CA ILE A 83 9.83 -11.79 12.56
C ILE A 83 9.04 -10.52 12.87
N LEU A 84 8.29 -10.00 11.89
CA LEU A 84 7.46 -8.79 12.07
C LEU A 84 6.38 -9.00 13.13
N LEU A 85 5.75 -10.17 13.17
CA LEU A 85 4.66 -10.47 14.11
C LEU A 85 5.14 -10.84 15.52
N PHE A 86 6.31 -11.44 15.67
CA PHE A 86 6.85 -11.81 16.98
C PHE A 86 7.35 -10.60 17.78
N ASN A 87 7.81 -9.54 17.12
CA ASN A 87 8.29 -8.34 17.79
C ASN A 87 7.83 -7.07 17.06
N VAL A 88 6.52 -6.80 17.18
CA VAL A 88 5.88 -5.63 16.56
C VAL A 88 6.54 -4.32 17.04
N GLU A 89 6.90 -4.22 18.32
CA GLU A 89 7.50 -3.00 18.88
C GLU A 89 8.81 -2.63 18.19
N SER A 90 9.70 -3.62 17.97
CA SER A 90 10.97 -3.39 17.28
C SER A 90 10.75 -3.15 15.79
N ALA A 91 9.81 -3.88 15.18
CA ALA A 91 9.49 -3.73 13.77
C ALA A 91 8.90 -2.34 13.43
N VAL A 92 8.17 -1.70 14.36
CA VAL A 92 7.68 -0.32 14.20
C VAL A 92 8.82 0.69 14.00
N LEU A 93 9.99 0.45 14.59
CA LEU A 93 11.16 1.32 14.41
C LEU A 93 11.82 1.13 13.04
N ILE A 94 11.67 -0.04 12.43
CA ILE A 94 12.33 -0.43 11.18
C ILE A 94 11.44 -0.14 9.97
N ILE A 95 10.12 -0.32 10.09
CA ILE A 95 9.17 -0.19 8.99
C ILE A 95 9.25 1.16 8.23
N PRO A 96 9.50 2.33 8.87
CA PRO A 96 9.62 3.58 8.14
C PRO A 96 10.84 3.61 7.22
N TYR A 97 11.94 2.95 7.59
CA TYR A 97 13.11 2.80 6.71
C TYR A 97 12.80 1.90 5.53
N VAL A 98 12.06 0.81 5.74
CA VAL A 98 11.60 -0.06 4.65
C VAL A 98 10.76 0.73 3.65
N PHE A 99 9.80 1.53 4.12
CA PHE A 99 9.03 2.43 3.26
C PHE A 99 9.89 3.47 2.54
N SER A 100 10.92 4.00 3.22
CA SER A 100 11.84 4.98 2.63
C SER A 100 12.60 4.37 1.45
N ILE A 101 13.18 3.19 1.65
CA ILE A 101 13.91 2.44 0.62
C ILE A 101 12.95 2.05 -0.52
N TRP A 102 11.76 1.56 -0.18
CA TRP A 102 10.74 1.22 -1.17
C TRP A 102 10.40 2.45 -2.01
N PHE A 103 10.05 3.59 -1.41
CA PHE A 103 9.73 4.81 -2.14
C PHE A 103 10.83 5.24 -3.13
N ILE A 104 12.11 5.10 -2.73
CA ILE A 104 13.25 5.40 -3.61
C ILE A 104 13.29 4.42 -4.78
N ILE A 105 13.24 3.11 -4.52
CA ILE A 105 13.30 2.06 -5.55
C ILE A 105 12.12 2.21 -6.52
N ASP A 106 10.91 2.37 -5.99
CA ASP A 106 9.67 2.53 -6.75
C ASP A 106 9.75 3.75 -7.66
N SER A 107 10.16 4.90 -7.12
CA SER A 107 10.29 6.14 -7.89
C SER A 107 11.32 6.02 -9.01
N ILE A 108 12.46 5.38 -8.75
CA ILE A 108 13.50 5.16 -9.77
C ILE A 108 12.98 4.23 -10.88
N ASN A 109 12.29 3.14 -10.50
CA ASN A 109 11.71 2.21 -11.46
C ASN A 109 10.63 2.88 -12.32
N ASP A 110 9.72 3.62 -11.71
CA ASP A 110 8.64 4.30 -12.42
C ASP A 110 9.14 5.41 -13.35
N ILE A 111 10.19 6.13 -12.96
CA ILE A 111 10.82 7.11 -13.85
C ILE A 111 11.53 6.40 -15.02
N SER A 112 12.21 5.28 -14.75
CA SER A 112 13.00 4.55 -15.75
C SER A 112 12.12 3.83 -16.77
N PHE A 113 11.05 3.18 -16.30
CA PHE A 113 10.18 2.33 -17.12
C PHE A 113 8.85 2.99 -17.49
N GLY A 114 8.48 4.11 -16.87
CA GLY A 114 7.21 4.83 -17.10
C GLY A 114 7.08 5.54 -18.45
N ARG A 115 8.02 5.34 -19.37
CA ARG A 115 8.01 5.98 -20.70
C ARG A 115 6.79 5.59 -21.55
N TYR A 116 6.17 4.44 -21.26
CA TYR A 116 4.91 4.03 -21.89
C TYR A 116 3.77 5.04 -21.68
N LEU A 117 3.79 5.83 -20.59
CA LEU A 117 2.78 6.84 -20.32
C LEU A 117 2.78 8.00 -21.33
N ARG A 118 3.84 8.16 -22.14
CA ARG A 118 3.87 9.17 -23.23
C ARG A 118 2.82 8.90 -24.30
N PHE A 119 2.40 7.64 -24.45
CA PHE A 119 1.39 7.25 -25.43
C PHE A 119 -0.04 7.44 -24.89
N VAL A 120 -0.19 7.79 -23.61
CA VAL A 120 -1.50 8.03 -23.00
C VAL A 120 -1.84 9.52 -23.08
N PRO A 121 -2.98 9.91 -23.69
CA PRO A 121 -3.39 11.30 -23.76
C PRO A 121 -3.70 11.88 -22.37
N GLY A 122 -3.54 13.19 -22.19
CA GLY A 122 -3.91 13.90 -20.95
C GLY A 122 -2.76 14.26 -20.01
N GLY A 123 -1.51 14.31 -20.49
CA GLY A 123 -0.38 14.82 -19.69
C GLY A 123 0.09 13.90 -18.55
N LEU A 124 -0.43 12.67 -18.49
CA LEU A 124 -0.13 11.67 -17.46
C LEU A 124 1.35 11.38 -17.30
N TYR A 125 2.13 11.41 -18.39
CA TYR A 125 3.58 11.25 -18.33
C TYR A 125 4.27 12.31 -17.46
N HIS A 126 3.89 13.58 -17.62
CA HIS A 126 4.49 14.67 -16.84
C HIS A 126 4.05 14.62 -15.38
N LEU A 127 2.77 14.33 -15.13
CA LEU A 127 2.25 14.14 -13.77
C LEU A 127 2.97 12.99 -13.07
N ASN A 128 3.17 11.86 -13.75
CA ASN A 128 3.91 10.72 -13.21
C ASN A 128 5.33 11.09 -12.82
N ILE A 129 6.05 11.84 -13.68
CA ILE A 129 7.40 12.32 -13.34
C ILE A 129 7.38 13.20 -12.11
N ILE A 130 6.47 14.18 -12.03
CA ILE A 130 6.41 15.11 -10.90
C ILE A 130 6.13 14.35 -9.60
N ILE A 131 5.16 13.44 -9.62
CA ILE A 131 4.81 12.60 -8.45
C ILE A 131 6.03 11.79 -8.02
N ASN A 132 6.69 11.10 -8.95
CA ASN A 132 7.85 10.27 -8.61
C ASN A 132 9.06 11.08 -8.12
N ILE A 133 9.28 12.30 -8.62
CA ILE A 133 10.31 13.20 -8.07
C ILE A 133 9.98 13.58 -6.62
N ILE A 134 8.72 13.92 -6.33
CA ILE A 134 8.29 14.24 -4.96
C ILE A 134 8.48 13.02 -4.05
N THR A 135 8.02 11.84 -4.47
CA THR A 135 8.15 10.58 -3.72
C THR A 135 9.61 10.20 -3.49
N LEU A 136 10.49 10.41 -4.47
CA LEU A 136 11.92 10.17 -4.35
C LEU A 136 12.56 11.09 -3.30
N ILE A 137 12.24 12.38 -3.33
CA ILE A 137 12.72 13.36 -2.34
C ILE A 137 12.25 12.97 -0.94
N LEU A 138 10.96 12.62 -0.80
CA LEU A 138 10.40 12.16 0.47
C LEU A 138 11.15 10.92 0.97
N GLY A 139 11.33 9.90 0.14
CA GLY A 139 12.07 8.68 0.49
C GLY A 139 13.48 8.97 0.98
N ILE A 140 14.23 9.85 0.29
CA ILE A 140 15.57 10.27 0.70
C ILE A 140 15.54 11.01 2.04
N MET A 141 14.61 11.96 2.23
CA MET A 141 14.48 12.72 3.47
C MET A 141 14.16 11.84 4.68
N MET A 142 13.37 10.79 4.47
CA MET A 142 12.94 9.85 5.49
C MET A 142 14.11 8.99 6.00
N LEU A 143 15.10 8.64 5.15
CA LEU A 143 16.29 7.87 5.59
C LEU A 143 17.12 8.58 6.67
N TYR A 144 17.17 9.91 6.64
CA TYR A 144 18.01 10.67 7.58
C TYR A 144 17.41 10.79 8.98
N ASN A 145 16.12 10.55 9.17
CA ASN A 145 15.51 10.65 10.49
C ASN A 145 14.28 9.73 10.63
N PRO A 146 14.34 8.72 11.53
CA PRO A 146 13.26 7.75 11.71
C PRO A 146 11.94 8.37 12.17
N LEU A 147 12.00 9.45 12.96
CA LEU A 147 10.79 10.16 13.40
C LEU A 147 10.11 10.85 12.22
N ARG A 148 10.88 11.51 11.34
CA ARG A 148 10.32 12.11 10.12
C ARG A 148 9.72 11.04 9.22
N ALA A 149 10.40 9.91 9.05
CA ALA A 149 9.89 8.77 8.29
C ALA A 149 8.55 8.27 8.84
N SER A 150 8.48 8.07 10.15
CA SER A 150 7.27 7.62 10.86
C SER A 150 6.08 8.55 10.61
N PHE A 151 6.28 9.86 10.81
CA PHE A 151 5.21 10.84 10.58
C PHE A 151 4.80 10.92 9.10
N THR A 152 5.75 10.89 8.16
CA THR A 152 5.43 10.92 6.73
C THR A 152 4.59 9.72 6.31
N VAL A 153 4.94 8.51 6.75
CA VAL A 153 4.17 7.29 6.40
C VAL A 153 2.75 7.39 6.95
N VAL A 154 2.60 7.72 8.24
CA VAL A 154 1.28 7.86 8.86
C VAL A 154 0.47 8.97 8.19
N PHE A 155 1.12 10.08 7.87
CA PHE A 155 0.47 11.21 7.21
C PHE A 155 -0.05 10.84 5.83
N LEU A 156 0.77 10.18 5.00
CA LEU A 156 0.38 9.78 3.65
C LEU A 156 -0.79 8.79 3.68
N ILE A 157 -0.77 7.82 4.60
CA ILE A 157 -1.83 6.83 4.75
C ILE A 157 -3.12 7.49 5.27
N GLY A 158 -3.03 8.33 6.29
CA GLY A 158 -4.18 9.06 6.81
C GLY A 158 -4.80 9.97 5.74
N MET A 159 -3.98 10.69 4.98
CA MET A 159 -4.45 11.52 3.86
C MET A 159 -5.13 10.68 2.78
N TYR A 160 -4.55 9.54 2.40
CA TYR A 160 -5.17 8.61 1.46
C TYR A 160 -6.55 8.14 1.94
N LEU A 161 -6.65 7.74 3.21
CA LEU A 161 -7.91 7.31 3.82
C LEU A 161 -8.94 8.45 3.87
N THR A 162 -8.53 9.67 4.22
CA THR A 162 -9.41 10.84 4.21
C THR A 162 -9.97 11.10 2.81
N ILE A 163 -9.10 11.20 1.81
CA ILE A 163 -9.50 11.47 0.42
C ILE A 163 -10.43 10.36 -0.09
N SER A 164 -10.08 9.11 0.20
CA SER A 164 -10.89 7.96 -0.19
C SER A 164 -12.24 7.95 0.51
N GLY A 165 -12.29 8.28 1.81
CA GLY A 165 -13.52 8.41 2.58
C GLY A 165 -14.46 9.46 1.99
N VAL A 166 -13.95 10.65 1.66
CA VAL A 166 -14.72 11.70 0.99
C VAL A 166 -15.23 11.24 -0.38
N LYS A 167 -14.40 10.54 -1.18
CA LYS A 167 -14.82 9.99 -2.48
C LYS A 167 -15.96 9.00 -2.35
N TYR A 168 -15.87 8.05 -1.42
CA TYR A 168 -16.93 7.06 -1.19
C TYR A 168 -18.23 7.69 -0.68
N ILE A 169 -18.14 8.69 0.20
CA ILE A 169 -19.33 9.46 0.60
C ILE A 169 -19.94 10.17 -0.61
N ALA A 170 -19.12 10.79 -1.48
CA ALA A 170 -19.62 11.44 -2.68
C ALA A 170 -20.28 10.44 -3.66
N TYR A 171 -19.70 9.25 -3.84
CA TYR A 171 -20.27 8.20 -4.67
C TYR A 171 -21.59 7.67 -4.14
N ALA A 172 -21.77 7.60 -2.81
CA ALA A 172 -23.02 7.16 -2.21
C ALA A 172 -24.25 7.99 -2.64
N PHE A 173 -24.03 9.25 -3.02
CA PHE A 173 -25.07 10.17 -3.49
C PHE A 173 -25.02 10.44 -5.00
N LYS A 174 -24.00 9.93 -5.71
CA LYS A 174 -23.90 10.09 -7.16
C LYS A 174 -24.89 9.13 -7.82
N HIS A 175 -25.75 9.66 -8.68
CA HIS A 175 -26.75 8.85 -9.38
C HIS A 175 -26.05 8.07 -10.51
N GLU A 176 -26.29 6.76 -10.59
CA GLU A 176 -26.01 5.99 -11.79
C GLU A 176 -27.05 6.41 -12.85
N TYR A 177 -26.57 6.97 -13.96
CA TYR A 177 -27.40 7.38 -15.11
C TYR A 177 -27.73 6.18 -15.99
#